data_AF-A0A932LCC9-F1
#
_entry.id   AF-A0A932LCC9-F1
#
_cell.length_a   1.000
_cell.length_b   1.000
_cell.length_c   1.000
_cell.angle_alpha   90.00
_cell.angle_beta   90.00
_cell.angle_gamma   90.00
#
_symmetry.space_group_name_H-M   'P 1'
#
loop_
_entity.id
_entity.type
_entity.pdbx_description
1 polymer ?
#
loop_
_entity_poly.entity_id
_entity_poly.type
_entity_poly.pdbx_seq_one_letter_code
_entity_poly.pdbx_strand_id
1 'polypeptide(L)'
;MSSAVRSMAPISTQVVDVSPTVVAVGPEGVVDINDTMVRLLHEILQVQRQQVELTRELLQFSRENRQRQQNELEAWQRDNQGVVERCRDVLGTLSRLHSALLGDMADYINENQELLLENDFSMSEFVDRFGPRLHHLSAMLSIFKQVSTPNSTEQGQGT
;
A
#
# COMPACT_ATOMS: atom_id res chain seq x y z
N MET A 1 3.49 -17.65 30.49
CA MET A 1 3.71 -18.37 29.21
C MET A 1 4.38 -17.40 28.25
N SER A 2 5.49 -17.85 27.65
CA SER A 2 6.61 -17.02 27.17
C SER A 2 6.33 -16.22 25.89
N SER A 3 6.86 -15.01 25.86
CA SER A 3 6.93 -14.09 24.72
C SER A 3 7.93 -14.62 23.67
N ALA A 4 7.49 -14.73 22.41
CA ALA A 4 8.35 -15.09 21.29
C ALA A 4 9.12 -13.86 20.80
N VAL A 5 10.37 -13.73 21.23
CA VAL A 5 11.36 -12.81 20.66
C VAL A 5 11.65 -13.27 19.23
N ARG A 6 11.26 -12.46 18.24
CA ARG A 6 11.54 -12.69 16.82
C ARG A 6 13.06 -12.57 16.61
N SER A 7 13.72 -13.70 16.44
CA SER A 7 15.14 -13.80 16.16
C SER A 7 15.49 -13.04 14.87
N MET A 8 16.09 -11.86 15.00
CA MET A 8 16.78 -11.18 13.90
C MET A 8 17.97 -12.03 13.48
N ALA A 9 17.97 -12.49 12.23
CA ALA A 9 19.13 -13.17 11.65
C ALA A 9 20.36 -12.24 11.69
N PRO A 10 21.56 -12.75 11.99
CA PRO A 10 22.76 -11.94 11.99
C PRO A 10 23.03 -11.42 10.59
N ILE A 11 23.22 -10.10 10.47
CA ILE A 11 23.70 -9.46 9.24
C ILE A 11 25.11 -10.02 8.99
N SER A 12 25.25 -10.76 7.90
CA SER A 12 26.54 -11.28 7.46
C SER A 12 27.48 -10.11 7.18
N THR A 13 28.44 -9.88 8.07
CA THR A 13 29.53 -8.92 7.83
C THR A 13 30.47 -9.57 6.81
N GLN A 14 30.23 -9.32 5.52
CA GLN A 14 31.24 -9.59 4.51
C GLN A 14 32.37 -8.58 4.72
N VAL A 15 33.46 -9.06 5.32
CA VAL A 15 34.74 -8.35 5.33
C VAL A 15 35.23 -8.36 3.88
N VAL A 16 35.07 -7.24 3.19
CA VAL A 16 35.64 -7.04 1.86
C VAL A 16 37.15 -6.93 2.05
N ASP A 17 37.88 -7.97 1.66
CA ASP A 17 39.34 -7.92 1.57
C ASP A 17 39.73 -6.98 0.44
N VAL A 18 40.18 -5.77 0.77
CA VAL A 18 40.64 -4.77 -0.20
C VAL A 18 42.13 -4.99 -0.43
N SER A 19 42.46 -6.01 -1.21
CA SER A 19 43.82 -6.16 -1.76
C SER A 19 44.02 -5.13 -2.89
N PRO A 20 45.06 -4.28 -2.86
CA PRO A 20 45.26 -3.27 -3.89
C PRO A 20 45.69 -3.95 -5.19
N THR A 21 44.76 -4.11 -6.14
CA THR A 21 45.10 -4.47 -7.51
C THR A 21 45.53 -3.20 -8.24
N VAL A 22 46.83 -2.94 -8.26
CA VAL A 22 47.40 -1.83 -9.03
C VAL A 22 47.48 -2.26 -10.50
N VAL A 23 46.61 -1.71 -11.35
CA VAL A 23 46.76 -1.82 -12.80
C VAL A 23 47.59 -0.63 -13.27
N ALA A 24 48.84 -0.89 -13.67
CA ALA A 24 49.73 0.15 -14.17
C ALA A 24 49.27 0.62 -15.56
N VAL A 25 48.77 1.85 -15.66
CA VAL A 25 48.42 2.52 -16.92
C VAL A 25 49.18 3.84 -16.99
N GLY A 26 50.22 3.91 -17.83
CA GLY A 26 50.79 5.15 -18.39
C GLY A 26 51.31 6.24 -17.42
N PRO A 27 51.97 7.30 -17.93
CA PRO A 27 52.63 8.32 -17.11
C PRO A 27 51.70 9.46 -16.63
N GLU A 28 50.38 9.28 -16.63
CA GLU A 28 49.44 10.21 -15.99
C GLU A 28 48.55 9.46 -15.00
N GLY A 29 48.79 9.73 -13.71
CA GLY A 29 47.85 9.52 -12.60
C GLY A 29 47.38 8.09 -12.37
N VAL A 30 48.02 7.38 -11.44
CA VAL A 30 47.41 6.19 -10.80
C VAL A 30 46.12 6.65 -10.11
N VAL A 31 44.97 6.44 -10.76
CA VAL A 31 43.66 6.62 -10.12
C VAL A 31 43.50 5.47 -9.16
N ASP A 32 43.60 5.75 -7.86
CA ASP A 32 43.34 4.77 -6.82
C ASP A 32 41.86 4.36 -6.89
N ILE A 33 41.63 3.11 -7.29
CA ILE A 33 40.29 2.50 -7.37
C ILE A 33 39.61 2.59 -6.00
N ASN A 34 40.38 2.55 -4.91
CA ASN A 34 39.85 2.70 -3.55
C ASN A 34 39.36 4.13 -3.28
N ASP A 35 40.10 5.15 -3.71
CA ASP A 35 39.65 6.56 -3.59
C ASP A 35 38.37 6.79 -4.42
N THR A 36 38.31 6.20 -5.61
CA THR A 36 37.11 6.27 -6.46
C THR A 36 35.90 5.56 -5.82
N MET A 37 36.11 4.35 -5.28
CA MET A 37 35.06 3.60 -4.59
C MET A 37 34.55 4.32 -3.34
N VAL A 38 35.46 4.89 -2.55
CA VAL A 38 35.10 5.67 -1.35
C VAL A 38 34.30 6.91 -1.76
N ARG A 39 34.68 7.62 -2.82
CA ARG A 39 33.90 8.76 -3.35
C ARG A 39 32.49 8.35 -3.75
N LEU A 40 32.34 7.25 -4.49
CA LEU A 40 31.04 6.74 -4.91
C LEU A 40 30.16 6.35 -3.71
N LEU A 41 30.74 5.72 -2.68
CA LEU A 41 30.00 5.37 -1.45
C LEU A 41 29.51 6.63 -0.71
N HIS A 42 30.31 7.70 -0.69
CA HIS A 42 29.89 8.97 -0.11
C HIS A 42 28.78 9.63 -0.92
N GLU A 43 28.86 9.62 -2.25
CA GLU A 43 27.81 10.14 -3.12
C GLU A 43 26.50 9.36 -2.96
N ILE A 44 26.57 8.03 -2.92
CA ILE A 44 25.41 7.17 -2.64
C ILE A 44 24.81 7.49 -1.27
N LEU A 45 25.65 7.65 -0.23
CA LEU A 45 25.19 7.97 1.12
C LEU A 45 24.54 9.37 1.18
N GLN A 46 25.01 10.34 0.41
CA GLN A 46 24.37 11.65 0.27
C GLN A 46 23.00 11.53 -0.40
N VAL A 47 22.90 10.81 -1.51
CA VAL A 47 21.62 10.56 -2.19
C VAL A 47 20.64 9.83 -1.28
N GLN A 48 21.09 8.82 -0.52
CA GLN A 48 20.25 8.10 0.45
C GLN A 48 19.71 9.03 1.54
N ARG A 49 20.54 9.96 2.06
CA ARG A 49 20.07 10.94 3.06
C ARG A 49 19.01 11.88 2.48
N GLN A 50 19.22 12.37 1.26
CA GLN A 50 18.23 13.21 0.57
C GLN A 50 16.91 12.45 0.32
N GLN A 51 16.99 11.18 -0.09
CA GLN A 51 15.81 10.34 -0.30
C GLN A 51 15.00 10.14 0.99
N VAL A 52 15.68 9.90 2.12
CA VAL A 52 15.01 9.77 3.41
C VAL A 52 14.30 11.08 3.77
N GLU A 53 14.91 12.23 3.50
CA GLU A 53 14.31 13.53 3.81
C GLU A 53 13.05 13.80 2.96
N LEU A 54 13.12 13.60 1.65
CA LEU A 54 11.95 13.72 0.76
C LEU A 54 10.83 12.75 1.15
N THR A 55 11.18 11.55 1.61
CA THR A 55 10.19 10.57 2.09
C THR A 55 9.49 11.06 3.37
N ARG A 56 10.21 11.75 4.26
CA ARG A 56 9.61 12.37 5.45
C ARG A 56 8.68 13.50 5.08
N GLU A 57 9.08 14.37 4.16
CA GLU A 57 8.25 15.47 3.67
C GLU A 57 6.96 14.96 3.01
N LEU A 58 7.07 13.93 2.16
CA LEU A 58 5.91 13.31 1.52
C LEU A 58 4.97 12.66 2.55
N LEU A 59 5.51 12.04 3.59
CA LEU A 59 4.71 11.49 4.67
C LEU A 59 3.99 12.59 5.45
N GLN A 60 4.66 13.71 5.75
CA GLN A 60 4.05 14.85 6.41
C GLN A 60 2.92 15.44 5.56
N PHE A 61 3.20 15.71 4.28
CA PHE A 61 2.21 16.19 3.32
C PHE A 61 1.00 15.24 3.22
N SER A 62 1.23 13.93 3.17
CA SER A 62 0.17 12.93 3.12
C SER A 62 -0.71 12.94 4.38
N ARG A 63 -0.11 13.11 5.57
CA ARG A 63 -0.84 13.22 6.84
C ARG A 63 -1.69 14.48 6.89
N GLU A 64 -1.12 15.63 6.54
CA GLU A 64 -1.84 16.91 6.50
C GLU A 64 -2.98 16.87 5.48
N ASN A 65 -2.74 16.31 4.29
CA ASN A 65 -3.76 16.14 3.27
C ASN A 65 -4.90 15.24 3.73
N ARG A 66 -4.59 14.11 4.38
CA ARG A 66 -5.60 13.21 4.94
C ARG A 66 -6.42 13.89 6.03
N GLN A 67 -5.78 14.64 6.93
CA GLN A 67 -6.47 15.37 7.98
C GLN A 67 -7.42 16.43 7.41
N ARG A 68 -7.00 17.17 6.37
CA ARG A 68 -7.87 18.14 5.69
C ARG A 68 -9.09 17.47 5.06
N GLN A 69 -8.89 16.39 4.31
CA GLN A 69 -9.99 15.62 3.71
C GLN A 69 -10.97 15.06 4.76
N GLN A 70 -10.44 14.61 5.91
CA GLN A 70 -11.26 14.14 7.02
C GLN A 70 -12.12 15.27 7.62
N ASN A 71 -11.52 16.44 7.87
CA ASN A 71 -12.25 17.59 8.40
C ASN A 71 -13.33 18.11 7.44
N GLU A 72 -13.05 18.12 6.13
CA GLU A 72 -14.03 18.49 5.09
C GLU A 72 -15.19 17.49 5.03
N LEU A 73 -14.88 16.20 5.09
CA LEU A 73 -15.90 15.15 5.13
C LEU A 73 -16.77 15.26 6.39
N GLU A 74 -16.18 15.54 7.55
CA GLU A 74 -16.92 15.72 8.80
C GLU A 74 -17.83 16.95 8.77
N ALA A 75 -17.36 18.07 8.21
CA ALA A 75 -18.19 19.24 7.99
C ALA A 75 -19.36 18.90 7.05
N TRP A 76 -19.08 18.23 5.93
CA TRP A 76 -20.10 17.79 4.99
C TRP A 76 -21.11 16.84 5.63
N GLN A 77 -20.67 15.87 6.45
CA GLN A 77 -21.55 14.93 7.16
C GLN A 77 -22.48 15.65 8.14
N ARG A 78 -21.97 16.64 8.89
CA ARG A 78 -22.78 17.46 9.80
C ARG A 78 -23.87 18.24 9.07
N ASP A 79 -23.56 18.76 7.90
CA ASP A 79 -24.52 19.50 7.07
C ASP A 79 -25.51 18.58 6.33
N ASN A 80 -25.20 17.29 6.18
CA ASN A 80 -25.95 16.33 5.36
C ASN A 80 -26.42 15.09 6.14
N GLN A 81 -26.82 15.24 7.41
CA GLN A 81 -27.23 14.12 8.27
C GLN A 81 -28.28 13.20 7.64
N GLY A 82 -29.27 13.75 6.93
CA GLY A 82 -30.31 12.94 6.26
C GLY A 82 -29.77 12.05 5.13
N VAL A 83 -28.66 12.45 4.47
CA VAL A 83 -27.97 11.60 3.48
C VAL A 83 -27.18 10.51 4.18
N VAL A 84 -26.47 10.86 5.26
CA VAL A 84 -25.67 9.92 6.06
C VAL A 84 -26.54 8.77 6.59
N GLU A 85 -27.71 9.07 7.16
CA GLU A 85 -28.63 8.03 7.66
C GLU A 85 -29.14 7.12 6.54
N ARG A 86 -29.54 7.68 5.39
CA ARG A 86 -29.94 6.87 4.23
C ARG A 86 -28.81 5.99 3.71
N CYS A 87 -27.58 6.50 3.68
CA CYS A 87 -26.40 5.71 3.31
C CYS A 87 -26.20 4.56 4.30
N ARG A 88 -26.38 4.79 5.61
CA ARG A 88 -26.30 3.76 6.65
C ARG A 88 -27.37 2.68 6.47
N ASP A 89 -28.60 3.07 6.17
CA ASP A 89 -29.72 2.15 5.93
C ASP A 89 -29.47 1.26 4.69
N VAL A 90 -28.96 1.84 3.61
CA VAL A 90 -28.70 1.13 2.35
C VAL A 90 -27.43 0.27 2.42
N LEU A 91 -26.45 0.65 3.25
CA LEU A 91 -25.15 -0.02 3.35
C LEU A 91 -25.28 -1.52 3.64
N GLY A 92 -26.24 -1.92 4.48
CA GLY A 92 -26.52 -3.33 4.77
C GLY A 92 -27.00 -4.10 3.54
N THR A 93 -27.89 -3.51 2.75
CA THR A 93 -28.38 -4.11 1.50
C THR A 93 -27.27 -4.18 0.44
N LEU A 94 -26.48 -3.14 0.31
CA LEU A 94 -25.34 -3.12 -0.62
C LEU A 94 -24.29 -4.17 -0.25
N SER A 95 -24.04 -4.37 1.05
CA SER A 95 -23.12 -5.39 1.55
C SER A 95 -23.61 -6.80 1.20
N ARG A 96 -24.91 -7.06 1.36
CA ARG A 96 -25.53 -8.33 0.94
C ARG A 96 -25.42 -8.55 -0.57
N LEU A 97 -25.61 -7.52 -1.39
CA LEU A 97 -25.48 -7.62 -2.84
C LEU A 97 -24.04 -7.98 -3.25
N HIS A 98 -23.03 -7.33 -2.64
CA HIS A 98 -21.63 -7.66 -2.88
C HIS A 98 -21.28 -9.09 -2.44
N SER A 99 -21.79 -9.54 -1.29
CA SER A 99 -21.62 -10.92 -0.83
C SER A 99 -22.29 -11.93 -1.76
N ALA A 100 -23.47 -11.63 -2.30
CA ALA A 100 -24.14 -12.49 -3.27
C ALA A 100 -23.32 -12.63 -4.56
N LEU A 101 -22.77 -11.53 -5.08
CA LEU A 101 -21.90 -11.58 -6.26
C LEU A 101 -20.65 -12.44 -6.01
N LEU A 102 -20.04 -12.34 -4.83
CA LEU A 102 -18.90 -13.20 -4.45
C LEU A 102 -19.30 -14.68 -4.40
N GLY A 103 -20.52 -14.99 -3.96
CA GLY A 103 -21.08 -16.33 -4.02
C GLY A 103 -21.17 -16.84 -5.45
N ASP A 104 -21.81 -16.08 -6.34
CA ASP A 104 -21.95 -16.43 -7.76
C ASP A 104 -20.58 -16.65 -8.44
N MET A 105 -19.57 -15.84 -8.07
CA MET A 105 -18.20 -16.00 -8.55
C MET A 105 -17.57 -17.30 -8.06
N ALA A 106 -17.71 -17.60 -6.76
CA ALA A 106 -17.14 -18.81 -6.17
C ALA A 106 -17.77 -20.06 -6.78
N ASP A 107 -19.09 -20.07 -6.97
CA ASP A 107 -19.81 -21.16 -7.62
C ASP A 107 -19.33 -21.36 -9.06
N TYR A 108 -19.22 -20.27 -9.84
CA TYR A 108 -18.70 -20.34 -11.21
C TYR A 108 -17.26 -20.89 -11.27
N ILE A 109 -16.38 -20.45 -10.36
CA ILE A 109 -14.99 -20.96 -10.31
C ILE A 109 -14.98 -22.45 -9.98
N ASN A 110 -15.77 -22.89 -9.01
CA ASN A 110 -15.84 -24.30 -8.62
C ASN A 110 -16.36 -25.19 -9.77
N GLU A 111 -17.34 -24.70 -10.54
CA GLU A 111 -17.92 -25.43 -11.66
C GLU A 111 -16.99 -25.47 -12.89
N ASN A 112 -16.12 -24.47 -13.07
CA ASN A 112 -15.32 -24.28 -14.29
C ASN A 112 -13.80 -24.28 -14.03
N GLN A 113 -13.34 -24.74 -12.87
CA GLN A 113 -11.95 -24.67 -12.42
C GLN A 113 -10.94 -25.14 -13.48
N GLU A 114 -11.17 -26.30 -14.08
CA GLU A 114 -10.24 -26.90 -15.05
C GLU A 114 -10.13 -26.02 -16.30
N LEU A 115 -11.27 -25.58 -16.84
CA LEU A 115 -11.33 -24.70 -18.01
C LEU A 115 -10.69 -23.33 -17.73
N LEU A 116 -10.88 -22.78 -16.53
CA LEU A 116 -10.29 -21.50 -16.15
C LEU A 116 -8.77 -21.57 -16.06
N LEU A 117 -8.19 -22.71 -15.66
CA LEU A 117 -6.75 -22.88 -15.54
C LEU A 117 -6.08 -23.23 -16.88
N GLU A 118 -6.80 -23.91 -17.77
CA GLU A 118 -6.24 -24.40 -19.04
C GLU A 118 -6.46 -23.42 -20.21
N ASN A 119 -7.46 -22.55 -20.14
CA ASN A 119 -7.89 -21.71 -21.26
C ASN A 119 -7.96 -20.20 -20.91
N ASP A 120 -7.07 -19.42 -21.52
CA ASP A 120 -7.03 -17.96 -21.41
C ASP A 120 -8.36 -17.30 -21.84
N PHE A 121 -9.10 -17.89 -22.78
CA PHE A 121 -10.41 -17.39 -23.18
C PHE A 121 -11.44 -17.51 -22.06
N SER A 122 -11.50 -18.67 -21.38
CA SER A 122 -12.42 -18.89 -20.25
C SER A 122 -12.07 -17.98 -19.06
N MET A 123 -10.77 -17.74 -18.83
CA MET A 123 -10.33 -16.75 -17.84
C MET A 123 -10.75 -15.33 -18.22
N SER A 124 -10.58 -14.92 -19.48
CA SER A 124 -11.01 -13.59 -19.96
C SER A 124 -12.52 -13.42 -19.81
N GLU A 125 -13.31 -14.44 -20.18
CA GLU A 125 -14.77 -14.42 -20.03
C GLU A 125 -15.18 -14.27 -18.56
N PHE A 126 -14.52 -14.98 -17.64
CA PHE A 126 -14.73 -14.82 -16.20
C PHE A 126 -14.46 -13.38 -15.74
N VAL A 127 -13.32 -12.82 -16.14
CA VAL A 127 -12.94 -11.44 -15.79
C VAL A 127 -13.95 -10.44 -16.36
N ASP A 128 -14.40 -10.61 -17.60
CA ASP A 128 -15.37 -9.73 -18.24
C ASP A 128 -16.76 -9.83 -17.61
N ARG A 129 -17.15 -11.04 -17.19
CA ARG A 129 -18.45 -11.30 -16.54
C ARG A 129 -18.54 -10.72 -15.14
N PHE A 130 -17.50 -10.89 -14.32
CA PHE A 130 -17.54 -10.56 -12.89
C PHE A 130 -16.71 -9.32 -12.51
N GLY A 131 -15.62 -9.04 -13.21
CA GLY A 131 -14.65 -7.99 -12.89
C GLY A 131 -15.28 -6.59 -12.79
N PRO A 132 -15.96 -6.09 -13.85
CA PRO A 132 -16.57 -4.76 -13.81
C PRO A 132 -17.58 -4.60 -12.67
N ARG A 133 -18.46 -5.60 -12.48
CA ARG A 133 -19.49 -5.56 -11.42
C ARG A 133 -18.87 -5.58 -10.02
N LEU A 134 -17.86 -6.42 -9.80
CA LEU A 134 -17.15 -6.49 -8.52
C LEU A 134 -16.46 -5.17 -8.20
N HIS A 135 -15.73 -4.61 -9.18
CA HIS A 135 -15.06 -3.33 -9.02
C HIS A 135 -16.04 -2.20 -8.66
N HIS A 136 -17.16 -2.10 -9.39
CA HIS A 136 -18.17 -1.09 -9.12
C HIS A 136 -18.83 -1.24 -7.75
N LEU A 137 -19.24 -2.46 -7.36
CA LEU A 137 -19.86 -2.69 -6.04
C LEU A 137 -18.88 -2.43 -4.89
N SER A 138 -17.62 -2.80 -5.05
CA SER A 138 -16.56 -2.51 -4.08
C SER A 138 -16.34 -1.00 -3.92
N ALA A 139 -16.29 -0.25 -5.04
CA ALA A 139 -16.18 1.20 -5.02
C ALA A 139 -17.38 1.87 -4.33
N MET A 140 -18.61 1.44 -4.65
CA MET A 140 -19.83 1.93 -4.00
C MET A 140 -19.82 1.65 -2.49
N LEU A 141 -19.42 0.44 -2.06
CA LEU A 141 -19.29 0.10 -0.64
C LEU A 141 -18.28 0.98 0.07
N SER A 142 -17.13 1.24 -0.55
CA SER A 142 -16.09 2.11 0.01
C SER A 142 -16.62 3.52 0.27
N ILE A 143 -17.31 4.11 -0.71
CA ILE A 143 -17.91 5.44 -0.61
C ILE A 143 -18.97 5.47 0.49
N PHE A 144 -19.89 4.51 0.50
CA PHE A 144 -20.97 4.47 1.51
C PHE A 144 -20.41 4.27 2.91
N LYS A 145 -19.36 3.44 3.08
CA LYS A 145 -18.69 3.26 4.37
C LYS A 145 -18.04 4.56 4.84
N GLN A 146 -17.25 5.21 3.98
CA GLN A 146 -16.59 6.48 4.31
C GLN A 146 -17.60 7.56 4.72
N VAL A 147 -18.72 7.65 4.01
CA VAL A 147 -19.80 8.59 4.33
C VAL A 147 -20.53 8.22 5.62
N SER A 148 -20.69 6.92 5.92
CA SER A 148 -21.50 6.45 7.05
C SER A 148 -20.71 6.25 8.35
N THR A 149 -19.39 6.32 8.34
CA THR A 149 -18.57 6.17 9.56
C THR A 149 -18.60 7.46 10.39
N PRO A 150 -19.19 7.45 11.59
CA PRO A 150 -19.04 8.56 12.52
C PRO A 150 -17.65 8.51 13.14
N ASN A 151 -16.86 9.59 13.01
CA ASN A 151 -15.62 9.73 13.77
C ASN A 151 -15.98 10.01 15.23
N SER A 152 -16.10 8.95 16.02
CA SER A 152 -16.28 9.04 17.46
C SER A 152 -14.98 9.54 18.09
N THR A 153 -14.78 10.85 18.06
CA THR A 153 -13.70 11.54 18.78
C THR A 153 -14.28 12.33 19.94
N GLU A 154 -15.06 11.66 20.79
CA GLU A 154 -15.48 12.17 22.10
C GLU A 154 -15.41 11.06 23.15
N GLN A 155 -14.23 10.47 23.38
CA GLN A 155 -13.93 9.79 24.66
C GLN A 155 -12.44 9.98 25.01
N GLY A 156 -12.17 11.08 25.69
CA GLY A 156 -10.85 11.45 26.21
C GLY A 156 -10.84 12.77 26.99
N GLN A 157 -12.00 13.20 27.51
CA GLN A 157 -12.07 14.18 28.60
C GLN A 157 -12.78 13.48 29.75
N GLY A 158 -11.99 13.05 30.73
CA GLY A 158 -12.46 12.38 31.93
C GLY A 158 -11.37 12.46 32.99
N THR A 159 -11.48 13.50 33.82
CA THR A 159 -10.89 13.72 35.16
C THR A 159 -9.38 13.68 35.32
#